data_AF-A0A1E1F8J1-F1
#
_entry.id   AF-A0A1E1F8J1-F1
#
_cell.length_a   1.000
_cell.length_b   1.000
_cell.length_c   1.000
_cell.angle_alpha   90.00
_cell.angle_beta   90.00
_cell.angle_gamma   90.00
#
_symmetry.space_group_name_H-M   'P 1'
#
loop_
_entity.id
_entity.type
_entity.pdbx_description
1 polymer ?
#
loop_
_entity_poly.entity_id
_entity_poly.type
_entity_poly.pdbx_seq_one_letter_code
_entity_poly.pdbx_strand_id
1 'polypeptide(L)'
;MMPLRESLLGLAQIGIPRATFYQWCELHASDGPGALEDRPSRPGRVWNRIPDDIRMRIDAPELSPRELAVRFTDEQGYFVSEASVYRIRHPRPTWRRWP
;
A
#
# COMPACT_ATOMS: atom_id res chain seq x y z
N MET A 1 37.95 8.62 -10.16
CA MET A 1 37.55 8.37 -8.77
C MET A 1 37.14 9.69 -8.15
N MET A 2 35.83 9.94 -8.01
CA MET A 2 35.31 11.26 -7.57
C MET A 2 35.60 11.49 -6.08
N PRO A 3 36.00 12.70 -5.65
CA PRO A 3 36.33 12.98 -4.26
C PRO A 3 35.05 12.92 -3.39
N LEU A 4 35.03 11.98 -2.44
CA LEU A 4 33.89 11.66 -1.56
C LEU A 4 33.20 12.88 -0.91
N ARG A 5 33.92 13.98 -0.67
CA ARG A 5 33.40 15.19 -0.03
C ARG A 5 32.38 15.98 -0.87
N GLU A 6 32.52 15.98 -2.19
CA GLU A 6 31.64 16.77 -3.08
C GLU A 6 30.32 16.04 -3.37
N SER A 7 30.39 14.72 -3.52
CA SER A 7 29.23 13.84 -3.69
C SER A 7 28.27 13.86 -2.50
N LEU A 8 28.77 14.10 -1.28
CA LEU A 8 27.92 14.14 -0.09
C LEU A 8 27.15 15.46 0.07
N LEU A 9 27.69 16.57 -0.47
CA LEU A 9 27.01 17.86 -0.44
C LEU A 9 25.80 17.85 -1.39
N GLY A 10 25.95 17.21 -2.56
CA GLY A 10 24.87 17.06 -3.54
C GLY A 10 23.70 16.22 -3.01
N LEU A 11 23.98 15.12 -2.29
CA LEU A 11 22.93 14.30 -1.68
C LEU A 11 22.13 15.06 -0.61
N ALA A 12 22.81 15.88 0.20
CA ALA A 12 22.15 16.72 1.19
C ALA A 12 21.23 17.78 0.54
N GLN A 13 21.63 18.36 -0.61
CA GLN A 13 20.82 19.33 -1.33
C GLN A 13 19.51 18.74 -1.88
N ILE A 14 19.51 17.47 -2.27
CA ILE A 14 18.31 16.75 -2.74
C ILE A 14 17.58 15.99 -1.63
N GLY A 15 18.01 16.15 -0.36
CA GLY A 15 17.35 15.57 0.80
C GLY A 15 17.53 14.06 0.98
N ILE A 16 18.51 13.44 0.31
CA ILE A 16 18.76 12.01 0.43
C ILE A 16 19.83 11.73 1.51
N PRO A 17 19.50 10.98 2.57
CA PRO A 17 20.51 10.56 3.55
C PRO A 17 21.59 9.68 2.91
N ARG A 18 22.84 9.86 3.33
CA ARG A 18 23.99 9.09 2.82
C ARG A 18 23.79 7.58 2.93
N ALA A 19 23.22 7.13 4.04
CA ALA A 19 22.95 5.71 4.30
C ALA A 19 21.98 5.12 3.27
N THR A 20 20.94 5.87 2.90
CA THR A 20 19.96 5.46 1.88
C THR A 20 20.62 5.32 0.51
N PHE A 21 21.48 6.29 0.14
CA PHE A 21 22.21 6.23 -1.13
C PHE A 21 23.12 5.00 -1.23
N TYR A 22 23.92 4.72 -0.20
CA TYR A 22 24.80 3.54 -0.23
C TYR A 22 24.01 2.22 -0.21
N GLN A 23 22.92 2.15 0.57
CA GLN A 23 22.03 0.98 0.55
C GLN A 23 21.44 0.73 -0.85
N TRP A 24 21.06 1.79 -1.57
CA TRP A 24 20.60 1.68 -2.95
C TRP A 24 21.70 1.19 -3.89
N CYS A 25 22.94 1.66 -3.72
CA CYS A 25 24.07 1.15 -4.49
C CYS A 25 24.31 -0.35 -4.25
N GLU A 26 24.23 -0.81 -3.01
CA GLU A 26 24.36 -2.23 -2.64
C GLU A 26 23.23 -3.08 -3.23
N LEU A 27 21.99 -2.60 -3.12
CA LEU A 27 20.81 -3.26 -3.68
C LEU A 27 20.89 -3.36 -5.21
N HIS A 28 21.25 -2.27 -5.88
CA HIS A 28 21.42 -2.25 -7.34
C HIS A 28 22.56 -3.16 -7.81
N ALA A 29 23.66 -3.23 -7.06
CA ALA A 29 24.77 -4.12 -7.39
C ALA A 29 24.38 -5.60 -7.24
N SER A 30 23.45 -5.92 -6.33
CA SER A 30 23.05 -7.30 -6.01
C SER A 30 21.87 -7.81 -6.86
N ASP A 31 20.83 -6.99 -7.02
CA ASP A 31 19.54 -7.36 -7.63
C ASP A 31 19.28 -6.62 -8.96
N GLY A 32 20.23 -5.81 -9.44
CA GLY A 32 20.12 -5.07 -10.69
C GLY A 32 19.10 -3.92 -10.65
N PRO A 33 18.65 -3.42 -11.81
CA PRO A 33 17.80 -2.22 -11.89
C PRO A 33 16.42 -2.40 -11.23
N GLY A 34 15.90 -3.64 -11.16
CA GLY A 34 14.63 -3.94 -10.49
C GLY A 34 14.70 -3.88 -8.96
N ALA A 35 15.90 -3.78 -8.38
CA ALA A 35 16.10 -3.77 -6.93
C ALA A 35 15.48 -2.55 -6.23
N LEU A 36 15.42 -1.43 -6.96
CA LEU A 36 14.87 -0.15 -6.48
C LEU A 36 13.39 0.04 -6.85
N GLU A 37 12.74 -0.94 -7.50
CA GLU A 37 11.32 -0.85 -7.81
C GLU A 37 10.47 -0.73 -6.54
N ASP A 38 9.35 -0.01 -6.65
CA ASP A 38 8.38 0.14 -5.57
C ASP A 38 7.79 -1.22 -5.19
N ARG A 39 8.22 -1.73 -4.04
CA ARG A 39 7.68 -2.97 -3.47
C ARG A 39 6.44 -2.65 -2.65
N PRO A 40 5.32 -3.38 -2.83
CA PRO A 40 4.15 -3.17 -2.02
C PRO A 40 4.50 -3.44 -0.56
N SER A 41 4.21 -2.50 0.33
CA SER A 41 4.29 -2.74 1.77
C SER A 41 3.48 -3.98 2.11
N ARG A 42 4.15 -5.03 2.60
CA ARG A 42 3.52 -6.27 3.10
C ARG A 42 3.54 -6.27 4.62
N PRO A 43 2.70 -5.46 5.29
CA PRO A 43 2.62 -5.49 6.74
C PRO A 43 2.15 -6.87 7.20
N GLY A 44 2.93 -7.52 8.07
CA GLY A 44 2.61 -8.86 8.59
C GLY A 44 1.29 -8.95 9.36
N ARG A 45 0.78 -7.81 9.86
CA ARG A 45 -0.53 -7.71 10.50
C ARG A 45 -1.18 -6.37 10.16
N VAL A 46 -2.36 -6.43 9.55
CA VAL A 46 -3.18 -5.24 9.27
C VAL A 46 -4.30 -5.21 10.30
N TRP A 47 -4.29 -4.21 11.19
CA TRP A 47 -5.28 -4.05 12.28
C TRP A 47 -6.73 -3.99 11.78
N ASN A 48 -6.96 -3.52 10.55
CA ASN A 48 -8.28 -3.36 9.92
C ASN A 48 -8.48 -4.32 8.73
N ARG A 49 -7.91 -5.53 8.77
CA ARG A 49 -8.12 -6.50 7.70
C ARG A 49 -9.51 -7.11 7.83
N ILE A 50 -10.38 -6.83 6.86
CA ILE A 50 -11.66 -7.53 6.72
C ILE A 50 -11.36 -8.92 6.16
N PRO A 51 -11.80 -10.01 6.83
CA PRO A 51 -11.66 -11.39 6.35
C PRO A 51 -12.25 -11.59 4.95
N ASP A 52 -11.63 -12.46 4.14
CA ASP A 52 -11.98 -12.62 2.73
C ASP A 52 -13.41 -13.17 2.51
N ASP A 53 -13.91 -14.00 3.42
CA ASP A 53 -15.29 -14.48 3.47
C ASP A 53 -16.29 -13.32 3.62
N ILE A 54 -15.97 -12.33 4.46
CA ILE A 54 -16.77 -11.12 4.61
C ILE A 54 -16.66 -10.25 3.35
N ARG A 55 -15.47 -10.15 2.73
CA ARG A 55 -15.29 -9.39 1.47
C ARG A 55 -16.13 -9.94 0.33
N MET A 56 -16.21 -11.26 0.18
CA MET A 56 -17.02 -11.91 -0.87
C MET A 56 -18.52 -11.59 -0.71
N ARG A 57 -18.99 -11.57 0.53
CA ARG A 57 -20.39 -11.24 0.85
C ARG A 57 -20.70 -9.76 0.64
N ILE A 58 -19.68 -8.89 0.67
CA ILE A 58 -19.82 -7.45 0.43
C ILE A 58 -19.98 -7.10 -1.06
N ASP A 59 -19.57 -8.00 -1.96
CA ASP A 59 -19.61 -7.78 -3.42
C ASP A 59 -21.00 -8.05 -4.04
N ALA A 60 -22.01 -8.35 -3.21
CA ALA A 60 -23.39 -8.55 -3.66
C ALA A 60 -24.03 -7.21 -4.12
N PRO A 61 -24.53 -7.11 -5.37
CA PRO A 61 -24.85 -5.83 -6.01
C PRO A 61 -26.15 -5.15 -5.52
N GLU A 62 -27.04 -5.89 -4.86
CA GLU A 62 -28.44 -5.49 -4.65
C GLU A 62 -28.68 -4.45 -3.55
N LEU A 63 -27.70 -4.17 -2.68
CA LEU A 63 -27.87 -3.28 -1.52
C LEU A 63 -26.98 -2.05 -1.61
N SER A 64 -27.41 -0.92 -1.04
CA SER A 64 -26.53 0.23 -0.85
C SER A 64 -25.42 -0.08 0.18
N PRO A 65 -24.27 0.64 0.14
CA PRO A 65 -23.20 0.46 1.12
C PRO A 65 -23.65 0.59 2.58
N ARG A 66 -24.62 1.47 2.84
CA ARG A 66 -25.20 1.69 4.16
C ARG A 66 -26.05 0.50 4.62
N GLU A 67 -26.96 0.01 3.76
CA GLU A 67 -27.80 -1.15 4.06
C GLU A 67 -26.95 -2.39 4.33
N LEU A 68 -25.88 -2.56 3.56
CA LEU A 68 -24.95 -3.67 3.74
C LEU A 68 -24.25 -3.62 5.10
N ALA A 69 -23.72 -2.45 5.50
CA ALA A 69 -23.09 -2.26 6.81
C ALA A 69 -24.03 -2.58 7.98
N VAL A 70 -25.30 -2.17 7.86
CA VAL A 70 -26.34 -2.46 8.87
C VAL A 70 -26.62 -3.95 8.93
N ARG A 71 -26.86 -4.63 7.80
CA ARG A 71 -27.10 -6.08 7.79
C ARG A 71 -25.93 -6.89 8.34
N PHE A 72 -24.69 -6.52 8.05
CA PHE A 72 -23.53 -7.20 8.64
C PHE A 72 -23.48 -7.05 10.16
N THR A 73 -23.82 -5.87 10.67
CA THR A 73 -23.83 -5.61 12.10
C THR A 73 -24.98 -6.35 12.79
N ASP A 74 -26.18 -6.31 12.23
CA ASP A 74 -27.39 -6.84 12.84
C ASP A 74 -27.57 -8.36 12.66
N GLU A 75 -27.25 -8.88 11.46
CA GLU A 75 -27.51 -10.30 11.11
C GLU A 75 -26.27 -11.19 11.27
N GLN A 76 -25.06 -10.63 11.11
CA GLN A 76 -23.80 -11.41 11.11
C GLN A 76 -22.96 -11.17 12.37
N GLY A 77 -23.35 -10.25 13.24
CA GLY A 77 -22.59 -9.89 14.44
C GLY A 77 -21.19 -9.36 14.15
N TYR A 78 -20.92 -8.93 12.90
CA TYR A 78 -19.62 -8.45 12.47
C TYR A 78 -19.73 -7.00 12.03
N PHE A 79 -19.01 -6.12 12.73
CA PHE A 79 -19.03 -4.70 12.42
C PHE A 79 -18.21 -4.39 11.17
N VAL A 80 -18.87 -3.84 10.15
CA VAL A 80 -18.22 -3.23 8.97
C VAL A 80 -18.75 -1.82 8.81
N SER A 81 -17.85 -0.84 8.74
CA SER A 81 -18.26 0.53 8.45
C SER A 81 -18.67 0.71 6.99
N GLU A 82 -19.63 1.61 6.74
CA GLU A 82 -20.05 2.00 5.39
C GLU A 82 -18.87 2.39 4.50
N ALA A 83 -17.90 3.14 5.02
CA ALA A 83 -16.69 3.52 4.29
C ALA A 83 -15.81 2.32 3.90
N SER A 84 -15.83 1.24 4.68
CA SER A 84 -15.12 0.00 4.33
C SER A 84 -15.82 -0.75 3.22
N VAL A 85 -17.15 -0.83 3.28
CA VAL A 85 -17.98 -1.35 2.18
C VAL A 85 -17.73 -0.55 0.89
N TYR A 86 -17.74 0.78 0.97
CA TYR A 86 -17.50 1.66 -0.17
C TYR A 86 -16.13 1.39 -0.82
N ARG A 87 -15.06 1.30 -0.02
CA ARG A 87 -13.70 1.03 -0.52
C ARG A 87 -13.54 -0.36 -1.15
N ILE A 88 -14.29 -1.35 -0.66
CA ILE A 88 -14.28 -2.70 -1.24
C ILE A 88 -14.99 -2.71 -2.60
N ARG A 89 -16.16 -2.05 -2.69
CA ARG A 89 -16.93 -1.95 -3.95
C ARG A 89 -16.34 -1.00 -4.99
N HIS A 90 -15.56 -0.02 -4.55
CA HIS A 90 -14.90 0.97 -5.42
C HIS A 90 -13.39 0.90 -5.23
N PRO A 91 -12.75 -0.21 -5.64
CA PRO A 91 -11.30 -0.29 -5.61
C PRO A 91 -10.72 0.82 -6.48
N ARG A 92 -9.58 1.38 -6.05
CA ARG A 92 -8.90 2.40 -6.86
C ARG A 92 -8.60 1.82 -8.25
N PRO A 93 -8.93 2.55 -9.33
CA PRO A 93 -8.64 2.09 -10.67
C PRO A 93 -7.15 1.85 -10.85
N THR A 94 -6.81 0.76 -11.51
CA THR A 94 -5.43 0.29 -11.70
C THR A 94 -4.59 1.27 -12.53
N TRP A 95 -5.21 2.09 -13.38
CA TRP A 95 -4.57 3.15 -14.17
C TRP A 95 -4.10 4.38 -13.37
N ARG A 96 -4.28 4.40 -12.04
CA ARG A 96 -3.62 5.38 -11.14
C ARG A 96 -2.35 4.84 -10.47
N ARG A 97 -1.84 3.66 -10.85
CA ARG A 97 -0.43 3.32 -10.64
C ARG A 97 0.35 3.92 -11.80
N TRP A 98 1.00 5.05 -11.56
CA TRP A 98 1.92 5.63 -12.53
C TRP A 98 3.14 4.70 -12.67
N PRO A 99 3.69 4.53 -13.89
CA PRO A 99 4.91 3.76 -14.14
C PRO A 99 6.15 4.34 -13.44
#